data_AF-A0A1E7YZA4-F1
#
_entry.id   AF-A0A1E7YZA4-F1
#
_cell.length_a   1.000
_cell.length_b   1.000
_cell.length_c   1.000
_cell.angle_alpha   90.00
_cell.angle_beta   90.00
_cell.angle_gamma   90.00
#
_symmetry.space_group_name_H-M   'P 1'
#
loop_
_entity.id
_entity.type
_entity.pdbx_description
1 polymer ?
#
loop_
_entity_poly.entity_id
_entity_poly.type
_entity_poly.pdbx_seq_one_letter_code
_entity_poly.pdbx_strand_id
1 'polypeptide(L)' 'MGDEFYEIDGDRCTKCIGHYDAPTCQQVCPIDNTIIVDPQRTESNEHLWDKFVGLHPAG' A
#
# COMPACT_ATOMS: atom_id res chain seq x y z
N MET A 1 6.04 24.19 11.64
CA MET A 1 5.15 23.12 11.16
C MET A 1 5.72 21.86 11.77
N GLY A 2 4.96 21.21 12.66
CA GLY A 2 5.36 19.94 13.26
C GLY A 2 5.18 18.81 12.25
N ASP A 3 6.12 17.88 12.24
CA ASP A 3 6.19 16.75 11.32
C ASP A 3 5.15 15.67 11.69
N GLU A 4 3.88 15.91 11.35
CA GLU A 4 2.85 14.86 11.42
C GLU A 4 2.43 14.50 9.99
N PHE A 5 3.29 13.74 9.31
CA PHE A 5 2.97 13.10 8.04
C PHE A 5 2.13 11.84 8.30
N TYR A 6 1.30 11.46 7.33
CA TYR A 6 0.64 10.14 7.36
C TYR A 6 1.66 9.08 6.94
N GLU A 7 1.75 8.01 7.72
CA GLU A 7 2.61 6.86 7.44
C GLU A 7 1.78 5.67 6.95
N ILE A 8 2.29 4.96 5.93
CA ILE A 8 1.70 3.71 5.46
C ILE A 8 2.40 2.57 6.20
N ASP A 9 1.63 1.77 6.92
CA ASP A 9 2.11 0.51 7.49
C ASP A 9 2.40 -0.50 6.35
N GLY A 10 3.68 -0.74 6.09
CA GLY A 10 4.15 -1.63 5.03
C GLY A 10 3.74 -3.09 5.22
N ASP A 11 3.48 -3.54 6.45
CA ASP A 11 3.06 -4.92 6.72
C ASP A 11 1.59 -5.13 6.34
N ARG A 12 0.82 -4.04 6.20
CA ARG A 12 -0.59 -4.05 5.79
C ARG A 12 -0.83 -3.55 4.37
N CYS A 13 0.15 -2.88 3.76
CA CYS A 13 0.03 -2.40 2.39
C CYS A 13 0.13 -3.55 1.38
N THR A 14 -0.98 -3.83 0.67
CA THR A 14 -1.04 -4.78 -0.45
C THR A 14 -0.84 -4.10 -1.81
N LYS A 15 -0.50 -2.80 -1.82
CA LYS A 15 -0.54 -1.93 -3.01
C LYS A 15 -1.91 -1.99 -3.72
N CYS A 16 -2.97 -2.19 -2.93
CA CYS A 16 -4.36 -2.41 -3.36
C CYS A 16 -4.63 -3.72 -4.13
N ILE A 17 -3.64 -4.61 -4.30
CA ILE A 17 -3.86 -5.96 -4.83
C ILE A 17 -4.87 -6.69 -3.93
N GLY A 18 -5.84 -7.35 -4.56
CA GLY A 18 -7.00 -7.98 -3.90
C GLY A 18 -8.25 -7.11 -3.87
N HIS A 19 -8.13 -5.79 -4.11
CA HIS A 19 -9.27 -4.86 -4.07
C HIS A 19 -9.43 -4.04 -5.35
N TYR A 20 -8.33 -3.47 -5.88
CA TYR A 20 -8.34 -2.55 -7.01
C TYR A 20 -7.14 -2.79 -7.93
N ASP A 21 -7.24 -2.35 -9.18
CA ASP A 21 -6.16 -2.48 -10.18
C ASP A 21 -4.99 -1.52 -9.93
N ALA A 22 -5.20 -0.47 -9.14
CA ALA A 22 -4.18 0.55 -8.83
C ALA A 22 -4.31 1.07 -7.38
N PRO A 23 -3.21 1.60 -6.79
CA PRO A 23 -3.23 2.17 -5.44
C PRO A 23 -4.18 3.37 -5.34
N THR A 24 -5.27 3.22 -4.60
CA THR A 24 -6.27 4.29 -4.42
C THR A 24 -5.69 5.47 -3.65
N CYS A 25 -4.80 5.21 -2.68
CA CYS A 25 -4.11 6.24 -1.91
C CYS A 25 -3.30 7.20 -2.80
N GLN A 26 -2.61 6.69 -3.84
CA GLN A 26 -1.91 7.52 -4.81
C GLN A 26 -2.86 8.34 -5.68
N GLN A 27 -4.02 7.79 -6.06
CA GLN A 27 -4.99 8.50 -6.90
C GLN A 27 -5.71 9.65 -6.20
N VAL A 28 -5.89 9.56 -4.88
CA VAL A 28 -6.60 10.59 -4.10
C VAL A 28 -5.67 11.61 -3.45
N CYS A 29 -4.37 11.33 -3.36
CA CYS A 29 -3.43 12.25 -2.72
C CYS A 29 -3.30 13.52 -3.57
N PRO A 30 -3.55 14.71 -3.01
CA PRO A 30 -3.49 15.97 -3.76
C PRO A 30 -2.05 16.45 -4.01
N ILE A 31 -1.04 15.77 -3.46
CA ILE A 31 0.37 16.15 -3.55
C ILE A 31 1.14 15.03 -4.26
N ASP A 32 1.65 15.35 -5.45
CA ASP A 32 2.43 14.42 -6.25
C ASP A 32 3.68 13.92 -5.49
N ASN A 33 4.04 12.65 -5.72
CA ASN A 33 5.20 12.00 -5.12
C ASN A 33 5.23 11.96 -3.58
N THR A 34 4.09 12.10 -2.91
CA THR A 34 3.98 11.89 -1.45
C THR A 34 3.92 10.40 -1.10
N ILE A 35 3.26 9.59 -1.93
CA ILE A 35 3.11 8.14 -1.73
C ILE A 35 3.92 7.42 -2.79
N ILE A 36 5.08 6.91 -2.39
CA ILE A 36 6.06 6.28 -3.28
C ILE A 36 6.23 4.79 -2.96
N VAL A 37 6.84 4.05 -3.89
CA VAL A 37 7.28 2.68 -3.63
C VAL A 37 8.51 2.75 -2.75
N ASP A 38 8.46 2.11 -1.58
CA ASP A 38 9.61 1.95 -0.71
C ASP A 38 10.62 0.96 -1.35
N PRO A 39 11.83 1.40 -1.72
CA PRO A 39 12.83 0.53 -2.33
C PRO A 39 13.30 -0.59 -1.40
N GLN A 40 13.21 -0.41 -0.07
CA GLN A 40 13.57 -1.44 0.91
C GLN A 40 12.48 -2.51 1.07
N ARG A 41 11.25 -2.24 0.59
CA ARG A 41 10.08 -3.12 0.66
C ARG A 41 9.52 -3.39 -0.74
N THR A 42 10.39 -3.80 -1.65
CA THR A 42 9.95 -4.25 -2.98
C THR A 42 9.38 -5.67 -2.89
N GLU A 43 8.10 -5.81 -3.21
CA GLU A 43 7.34 -7.07 -3.13
C GLU A 43 6.78 -7.43 -4.51
N SER A 44 6.73 -8.74 -4.81
CA SER A 44 6.07 -9.27 -6.01
C SER A 44 4.55 -9.24 -5.85
N ASN A 45 3.81 -9.33 -6.97
CA ASN A 45 2.35 -9.39 -6.93
C ASN A 45 1.84 -10.63 -6.16
N GLU A 46 2.56 -11.76 -6.24
CA GLU A 46 2.25 -12.98 -5.50
C GLU A 46 2.36 -12.77 -3.99
N HIS A 47 3.46 -12.16 -3.51
CA HIS A 47 3.61 -11.84 -2.08
C HIS A 47 2.53 -10.87 -1.58
N LEU A 48 2.16 -9.87 -2.38
CA LEU A 48 1.11 -8.91 -2.03
C LEU A 48 -0.28 -9.57 -1.99
N TRP A 49 -0.51 -10.56 -2.84
CA TRP A 49 -1.72 -11.39 -2.81
C TRP A 49 -1.77 -12.26 -1.54
N ASP A 50 -0.68 -12.94 -1.19
CA ASP A 50 -0.59 -13.74 0.04
C ASP A 50 -0.82 -12.88 1.28
N LYS A 51 -0.26 -11.67 1.31
CA LYS A 51 -0.52 -10.67 2.37
C LYS A 51 -2.00 -10.32 2.45
N PHE A 52 -2.65 -10.05 1.31
CA PHE A 52 -4.09 -9.78 1.26
C PHE A 52 -4.91 -10.93 1.85
N VAL A 53 -4.64 -12.17 1.44
CA VAL A 53 -5.32 -13.37 1.98
C VAL A 53 -5.11 -13.51 3.48
N GLY A 54 -3.89 -13.24 3.98
CA GLY A 54 -3.58 -13.28 5.42
C GLY A 54 -4.29 -12.21 6.23
N LEU A 55 -4.49 -11.01 5.66
CA LEU A 55 -5.23 -9.90 6.29
C LEU A 55 -6.75 -10.11 6.22
N HIS A 56 -7.23 -10.83 5.22
CA HIS A 56 -8.64 -11.10 4.94
C HIS A 56 -8.91 -12.61 4.81
N PRO A 57 -8.76 -13.40 5.90
CA PRO A 57 -8.84 -14.87 5.85
C PRO A 57 -10.25 -15.44 5.59
N ALA A 58 -11.26 -14.58 5.43
CA ALA A 58 -12.63 -14.96 5.11
C ALA A 58 -13.16 -14.03 4.01
N GLY A 59 -12.78 -14.32 2.76
CA GLY A 59 -13.52 -13.86 1.58
C GLY A 59 -14.80 -14.66 1.41
#